data_AF-A0A7S0P1E6-F1
#
_entry.id   AF-A0A7S0P1E6-F1
#
_cell.length_a   1.000
_cell.length_b   1.000
_cell.length_c   1.000
_cell.angle_alpha   90.00
_cell.angle_beta   90.00
_cell.angle_gamma   90.00
#
_symmetry.space_group_name_H-M   'P 1'
#
loop_
_entity.id
_entity.type
_entity.pdbx_description
1 polymer ?
#
loop_
_entity_poly.entity_id
_entity_poly.type
_entity_poly.pdbx_seq_one_letter_code
_entity_poly.pdbx_strand_id
1 'polypeptide(L)'
;RAAGIQGREEFLKAMELGWLLRQMAAAVPQPDNLFFINAEGNLVSHTATLGRVVEEVYKEGGTMTTEFKGVRSTITYHWEGDTLTFVAVKDGFPNEEAKNRRWVEPDGVTMLAESHFRKSPDKPWAVLQRKWVRATGDK
;
A
#
# COMPACT_ATOMS: atom_id res chain seq x y z
N ARG A 1 15.14 -0.49 2.90
CA ARG A 1 15.52 -0.88 1.53
C ARG A 1 14.48 -1.82 0.94
N ALA A 2 14.11 -1.64 -0.33
CA ALA A 2 13.26 -2.56 -1.07
C ALA A 2 13.90 -3.96 -1.14
N ALA A 3 13.14 -4.99 -0.77
CA ALA A 3 13.64 -6.35 -0.62
C ALA A 3 12.82 -7.40 -1.39
N GLY A 4 11.66 -7.03 -1.94
CA GLY A 4 10.91 -7.94 -2.80
C GLY A 4 9.50 -7.44 -3.12
N ILE A 5 9.01 -7.85 -4.29
CA ILE A 5 7.66 -7.57 -4.78
C ILE A 5 7.05 -8.86 -5.33
N GLN A 6 5.81 -9.18 -4.96
CA GLN A 6 5.09 -10.39 -5.36
C GLN A 6 3.67 -10.07 -5.83
N GLY A 7 3.12 -10.88 -6.74
CA GLY A 7 1.76 -10.71 -7.29
C GLY A 7 1.59 -9.54 -8.25
N ARG A 8 2.70 -8.97 -8.74
CA ARG A 8 2.69 -7.76 -9.59
C ARG A 8 1.94 -7.96 -10.90
N GLU A 9 2.14 -9.09 -11.55
CA GLU A 9 1.54 -9.34 -12.87
C GLU A 9 0.02 -9.49 -12.76
N GLU A 10 -0.44 -10.32 -11.81
CA GLU A 10 -1.85 -10.55 -11.51
C GLU A 10 -2.54 -9.25 -11.10
N PHE A 11 -1.88 -8.44 -10.28
CA PHE A 11 -2.37 -7.13 -9.87
C PHE A 11 -2.58 -6.19 -11.06
N LEU A 12 -1.58 -6.07 -11.94
CA LEU A 12 -1.67 -5.24 -13.15
C LEU A 12 -2.70 -5.77 -14.16
N LYS A 13 -2.91 -7.09 -14.23
CA LYS A 13 -3.98 -7.71 -15.02
C LYS A 13 -5.35 -7.36 -14.46
N ALA A 14 -5.54 -7.44 -13.14
CA ALA A 14 -6.80 -7.14 -12.49
C ALA A 14 -7.23 -5.67 -12.65
N MET A 15 -6.27 -4.74 -12.73
CA MET A 15 -6.53 -3.33 -13.08
C MET A 15 -7.00 -3.11 -14.52
N GLU A 16 -7.06 -4.17 -15.34
CA GLU A 16 -7.47 -4.15 -16.76
C GLU A 16 -6.65 -3.15 -17.59
N LEU A 17 -5.38 -2.96 -17.23
CA LEU A 17 -4.48 -2.10 -17.96
C LEU A 17 -4.14 -2.71 -19.33
N GLY A 18 -4.11 -1.86 -20.37
CA GLY A 18 -3.63 -2.25 -21.69
C GLY A 18 -2.20 -2.80 -21.64
N TRP A 19 -1.83 -3.65 -22.59
CA TRP A 19 -0.56 -4.37 -22.59
C TRP A 19 0.66 -3.45 -22.39
N LEU A 20 0.74 -2.35 -23.14
CA LEU A 20 1.86 -1.41 -23.04
C LEU A 20 1.98 -0.80 -21.63
N LEU A 21 0.86 -0.40 -21.02
CA LEU A 21 0.84 0.16 -19.67
C LEU A 21 1.25 -0.88 -18.63
N ARG A 22 0.89 -2.15 -18.80
CA ARG A 22 1.35 -3.23 -17.91
C ARG A 22 2.86 -3.43 -18.00
N GLN A 23 3.44 -3.38 -19.20
CA GLN A 23 4.89 -3.49 -19.37
C GLN A 23 5.63 -2.32 -18.71
N MET A 24 5.17 -1.08 -18.96
CA MET A 24 5.74 0.11 -18.32
C MET A 24 5.61 0.03 -16.80
N ALA A 25 4.43 -0.31 -16.29
CA ALA A 25 4.19 -0.43 -14.87
C ALA A 25 5.00 -1.57 -14.24
N ALA A 26 5.24 -2.68 -14.94
CA ALA A 26 6.06 -3.79 -14.48
C ALA A 26 7.55 -3.44 -14.39
N ALA A 27 8.03 -2.53 -15.23
CA ALA A 27 9.43 -2.10 -15.26
C ALA A 27 9.79 -1.10 -14.14
N VAL A 28 8.82 -0.43 -13.52
CA VAL A 28 9.10 0.52 -12.43
C VAL A 28 9.70 -0.22 -11.22
N PRO A 29 10.89 0.12 -10.72
CA PRO A 29 11.42 -0.52 -9.53
C PRO A 29 10.57 -0.20 -8.30
N GLN A 30 10.50 -1.12 -7.34
CA GLN A 30 9.95 -0.82 -6.03
C GLN A 30 10.83 0.27 -5.38
N PRO A 31 10.26 1.41 -4.95
CA PRO A 31 11.04 2.44 -4.29
C PRO A 31 11.51 1.96 -2.92
N ASP A 32 12.66 2.47 -2.48
CA ASP A 32 13.04 2.36 -1.08
C ASP A 32 12.01 3.05 -0.19
N ASN A 33 11.84 2.52 1.02
CA ASN A 33 10.95 3.04 2.02
C ASN A 33 11.64 2.98 3.38
N LEU A 34 11.64 4.10 4.09
CA LEU A 34 11.99 4.22 5.49
C LEU A 34 10.73 4.11 6.32
N PHE A 35 10.78 3.33 7.39
CA PHE A 35 9.67 3.16 8.31
C PHE A 35 10.17 3.24 9.75
N PHE A 36 9.30 3.70 10.63
CA PHE A 36 9.58 3.94 12.03
C PHE A 36 8.58 3.16 12.87
N ILE A 37 9.07 2.60 13.98
CA ILE A 37 8.26 1.81 14.92
C ILE A 37 8.31 2.42 16.31
N ASN A 38 7.27 2.21 17.11
CA ASN A 38 7.27 2.55 18.53
C ASN A 38 8.00 1.48 19.36
N ALA A 39 8.03 1.66 20.69
CA ALA A 39 8.67 0.74 21.61
C ALA A 39 7.99 -0.65 21.64
N GLU A 40 6.71 -0.70 21.30
CA GLU A 40 5.90 -1.91 21.22
C GLU A 40 6.07 -2.67 19.88
N GLY A 41 6.85 -2.12 18.94
CA GLY A 41 7.12 -2.73 17.63
C GLY A 41 6.10 -2.39 16.54
N ASN A 42 5.12 -1.54 16.83
CA ASN A 42 4.08 -1.12 15.89
C ASN A 42 4.58 -0.02 14.95
N LEU A 43 4.14 -0.06 13.70
CA LEU A 43 4.43 0.96 12.69
C LEU A 43 3.82 2.30 13.10
N VAL A 44 4.64 3.36 13.17
CA VAL A 44 4.17 4.73 13.48
C VAL A 44 4.23 5.69 12.30
N SER A 45 5.18 5.49 11.38
CA SER A 45 5.30 6.33 10.18
C SER A 45 6.14 5.65 9.11
N HIS A 46 5.98 6.08 7.86
CA HIS A 46 6.76 5.59 6.74
C HIS A 46 6.90 6.65 5.63
N THR A 47 7.85 6.47 4.72
CA THR A 47 7.98 7.33 3.54
C THR A 47 7.10 6.83 2.39
N ALA A 48 6.31 7.71 1.79
CA ALA A 48 5.60 7.46 0.54
C ALA A 48 6.51 7.66 -0.68
N THR A 49 6.06 7.17 -1.83
CA THR A 49 6.69 7.44 -3.13
C THR A 49 6.87 8.95 -3.30
N LEU A 50 8.08 9.39 -3.67
CA LEU A 50 8.53 10.80 -3.74
C LEU A 50 9.01 11.42 -2.41
N GLY A 51 9.24 10.63 -1.37
CA GLY A 51 9.95 11.09 -0.16
C GLY A 51 9.07 11.83 0.85
N ARG A 52 7.75 11.92 0.62
CA ARG A 52 6.80 12.42 1.62
C ARG A 52 6.75 11.47 2.80
N VAL A 53 6.85 11.99 4.03
CA VAL A 53 6.60 11.18 5.23
C VAL A 53 5.09 11.11 5.49
N VAL A 54 4.61 9.91 5.78
CA VAL A 54 3.24 9.60 6.19
C VAL A 54 3.31 9.15 7.63
N GLU A 55 2.66 9.90 8.51
CA GLU A 55 2.43 9.49 9.89
C GLU A 55 1.17 8.63 9.93
N GLU A 56 1.24 7.47 10.60
CA GLU A 56 0.09 6.56 10.73
C GLU A 56 -0.84 6.99 11.88
N VAL A 57 -0.82 8.28 12.25
CA VAL A 57 -1.70 8.89 13.27
C VAL A 57 -3.04 9.23 12.63
N TYR A 58 -3.77 8.21 12.16
CA TYR A 58 -5.14 8.38 11.66
C TYR A 58 -6.14 7.74 12.63
N LYS A 59 -7.15 8.52 13.01
CA LYS A 59 -8.24 8.08 13.89
C LYS A 59 -9.08 7.03 13.17
N GLU A 60 -9.38 5.93 13.86
CA GLU A 60 -10.28 4.88 13.38
C GLU A 60 -11.60 5.48 12.84
N GLY A 61 -12.05 5.04 11.67
CA GLY A 61 -13.25 5.58 11.02
C GLY A 61 -13.05 6.94 10.35
N GLY A 62 -11.82 7.48 10.37
CA GLY A 62 -11.46 8.68 9.63
C GLY A 62 -11.62 8.48 8.12
N THR A 63 -12.19 9.48 7.45
CA THR A 63 -12.29 9.53 5.99
C THR A 63 -11.52 10.73 5.46
N MET A 64 -10.82 10.55 4.34
CA MET A 64 -10.07 11.59 3.64
C MET A 64 -10.35 11.50 2.15
N THR A 65 -10.68 12.63 1.53
CA THR A 65 -10.72 12.74 0.07
C THR A 65 -9.39 13.24 -0.45
N THR A 66 -8.85 12.57 -1.47
CA THR A 66 -7.60 12.96 -2.14
C THR A 66 -7.82 13.05 -3.63
N GLU A 67 -7.04 13.92 -4.28
CA GLU A 67 -7.04 14.07 -5.73
C GLU A 67 -5.60 13.95 -6.23
N PHE A 68 -5.36 13.04 -7.17
CA PHE A 68 -4.05 12.85 -7.79
C PHE A 68 -4.22 12.76 -9.30
N LYS A 69 -3.56 13.66 -10.04
CA LYS A 69 -3.63 13.73 -11.51
C LYS A 69 -5.07 13.75 -12.04
N GLY A 70 -5.95 14.51 -11.38
CA GLY A 70 -7.37 14.63 -11.72
C GLY A 70 -8.24 13.43 -11.36
N VAL A 71 -7.68 12.42 -10.69
CA VAL A 71 -8.45 11.29 -10.14
C VAL A 71 -8.73 11.58 -8.67
N ARG A 72 -10.01 11.74 -8.35
CA ARG A 72 -10.48 11.88 -6.97
C ARG A 72 -10.80 10.51 -6.38
N SER A 73 -10.43 10.31 -5.12
CA SER A 73 -10.72 9.09 -4.38
C SER A 73 -11.03 9.41 -2.93
N THR A 74 -11.97 8.67 -2.36
CA THR A 74 -12.31 8.71 -0.95
C THR A 74 -11.65 7.53 -0.25
N ILE A 75 -10.84 7.84 0.76
CA ILE A 75 -10.09 6.87 1.56
C ILE A 75 -10.71 6.80 2.94
N THR A 76 -11.10 5.60 3.38
CA THR A 76 -11.60 5.34 4.73
C THR A 76 -10.63 4.42 5.46
N TYR A 77 -10.19 4.84 6.64
CA TYR A 77 -9.21 4.12 7.45
C TYR A 77 -9.88 3.23 8.51
N HIS A 78 -9.33 2.03 8.70
CA HIS A 78 -9.80 1.03 9.64
C HIS A 78 -8.63 0.33 10.32
N TRP A 79 -8.74 0.06 11.62
CA TRP A 79 -7.79 -0.80 12.31
C TRP A 79 -8.24 -2.27 12.21
N GLU A 80 -7.32 -3.14 11.81
CA GLU A 80 -7.48 -4.60 11.86
C GLU A 80 -6.43 -5.14 12.85
N GLY A 81 -6.79 -5.21 14.14
CA GLY A 81 -5.82 -5.39 15.22
C GLY A 81 -4.83 -4.23 15.27
N ASP A 82 -3.54 -4.52 15.34
CA ASP A 82 -2.45 -3.50 15.33
C ASP A 82 -2.06 -3.06 13.91
N THR A 83 -2.83 -3.47 12.89
CA THR A 83 -2.55 -3.10 11.51
C THR A 83 -3.50 -2.02 11.02
N LEU A 84 -2.96 -0.88 10.58
CA LEU A 84 -3.76 0.11 9.87
C LEU A 84 -4.06 -0.39 8.46
N THR A 85 -5.33 -0.36 8.12
CA THR A 85 -5.82 -0.62 6.77
C THR A 85 -6.60 0.59 6.26
N PHE A 86 -6.70 0.70 4.95
CA PHE A 86 -7.64 1.63 4.35
C PHE A 86 -8.32 1.02 3.14
N VAL A 87 -9.53 1.49 2.86
CA VAL A 87 -10.25 1.25 1.62
C VAL A 87 -10.31 2.57 0.85
N ALA A 88 -9.92 2.54 -0.41
CA ALA A 88 -10.02 3.66 -1.33
C ALA A 88 -11.03 3.33 -2.43
N VAL A 89 -12.00 4.22 -2.61
CA VAL A 89 -13.00 4.17 -3.67
C VAL A 89 -12.80 5.36 -4.59
N LYS A 90 -12.75 5.10 -5.90
CA LYS A 90 -12.53 6.12 -6.92
C LYS A 90 -13.85 6.77 -7.33
N ASP A 91 -13.85 8.09 -7.44
CA ASP A 91 -15.02 8.83 -7.91
C ASP A 91 -15.41 8.40 -9.33
N GLY A 92 -16.70 8.15 -9.53
CA GLY A 92 -17.24 7.62 -10.80
C GLY A 92 -17.08 6.11 -10.99
N PHE A 93 -16.38 5.42 -10.09
CA PHE A 93 -16.18 3.97 -10.12
C PHE A 93 -16.42 3.36 -8.73
N PRO A 94 -17.65 3.45 -8.17
CA PRO A 94 -17.94 3.07 -6.79
C PRO A 94 -17.75 1.57 -6.49
N ASN A 95 -17.73 0.74 -7.54
CA ASN A 95 -17.52 -0.70 -7.43
C ASN A 95 -16.03 -1.08 -7.52
N GLU A 96 -15.16 -0.16 -7.94
CA GLU A 96 -13.72 -0.38 -7.94
C GLU A 96 -13.17 -0.07 -6.55
N GLU A 97 -12.56 -1.07 -5.94
CA GLU A 97 -12.06 -0.97 -4.58
C GLU A 97 -10.56 -1.28 -4.55
N ALA A 98 -9.84 -0.47 -3.79
CA ALA A 98 -8.48 -0.77 -3.39
C ALA A 98 -8.41 -0.82 -1.86
N LYS A 99 -7.84 -1.89 -1.33
CA LYS A 99 -7.50 -1.98 0.10
C LYS A 99 -5.99 -1.96 0.26
N ASN A 100 -5.49 -1.36 1.33
CA ASN A 100 -4.08 -1.46 1.69
C ASN A 100 -3.90 -1.92 3.11
N ARG A 101 -2.81 -2.64 3.36
CA ARG A 101 -2.40 -3.11 4.67
C ARG A 101 -0.90 -2.94 4.81
N ARG A 102 -0.41 -2.43 5.95
CA ARG A 102 1.02 -2.34 6.26
C ARG A 102 1.31 -2.76 7.67
N TRP A 103 2.33 -3.60 7.86
CA TRP A 103 2.74 -4.04 9.19
C TRP A 103 4.24 -4.30 9.24
N VAL A 104 4.75 -4.36 10.46
CA VAL A 104 6.12 -4.80 10.73
C VAL A 104 6.06 -6.23 11.24
N GLU A 105 6.91 -7.08 10.70
CA GLU A 105 7.04 -8.46 11.13
C GLU A 105 7.62 -8.53 12.56
N PRO A 106 7.44 -9.65 13.29
CA PRO A 106 7.99 -9.82 14.64
C PRO A 106 9.50 -9.64 14.77
N ASP A 107 10.25 -9.69 13.65
CA ASP A 107 11.69 -9.42 13.60
C ASP A 107 12.05 -7.94 13.86
N GLY A 108 11.06 -7.03 13.82
CA GLY A 108 11.24 -5.59 14.03
C GLY A 108 12.05 -4.86 12.94
N VAL A 109 12.44 -5.57 11.87
CA VAL A 109 13.31 -5.05 10.81
C VAL A 109 12.74 -5.27 9.42
N THR A 110 11.69 -6.07 9.28
CA THR A 110 10.96 -6.29 8.04
C THR A 110 9.62 -5.57 8.08
N MET A 111 9.36 -4.71 7.10
CA MET A 111 8.03 -4.15 6.86
C MET A 111 7.43 -4.79 5.60
N LEU A 112 6.17 -5.21 5.71
CA LEU A 112 5.35 -5.66 4.60
C LEU A 112 4.25 -4.65 4.29
N ALA A 113 3.93 -4.49 3.01
CA ALA A 113 2.74 -3.80 2.57
C ALA A 113 2.01 -4.60 1.51
N GLU A 114 0.71 -4.76 1.67
CA GLU A 114 -0.17 -5.37 0.68
C GLU A 114 -1.08 -4.32 0.09
N SER A 115 -1.10 -4.25 -1.24
CA SER A 115 -2.15 -3.59 -2.01
C SER A 115 -3.10 -4.67 -2.51
N HIS A 116 -4.37 -4.52 -2.20
CA HIS A 116 -5.46 -5.35 -2.70
C HIS A 116 -6.26 -4.52 -3.70
N PHE A 117 -6.62 -5.09 -4.83
CA PHE A 117 -7.45 -4.44 -5.85
C PHE A 117 -8.51 -5.39 -6.38
N ARG A 118 -9.73 -4.92 -6.55
CA ARG A 118 -10.78 -5.59 -7.33
C ARG A 118 -11.55 -4.58 -8.15
N LYS A 119 -11.90 -4.97 -9.38
CA LYS A 119 -12.65 -4.14 -10.33
C LYS A 119 -14.13 -3.98 -9.94
N SER A 120 -14.65 -5.02 -9.29
CA SER A 120 -16.03 -5.11 -8.83
C SER A 120 -16.13 -6.14 -7.69
N PRO A 121 -17.19 -6.08 -6.85
CA PRO A 121 -17.34 -6.99 -5.72
C PRO A 121 -17.39 -8.49 -6.07
N ASP A 122 -17.78 -8.84 -7.30
CA ASP A 122 -17.83 -10.22 -7.81
C ASP A 122 -16.45 -10.78 -8.26
N LYS A 123 -15.43 -9.93 -8.35
CA LYS A 123 -14.07 -10.35 -8.73
C LYS A 123 -13.25 -10.68 -7.50
N PRO A 124 -12.34 -11.68 -7.59
CA PRO A 124 -11.39 -11.94 -6.52
C PRO A 124 -10.45 -10.73 -6.33
N TRP A 125 -9.97 -10.56 -5.11
CA TRP A 125 -8.91 -9.61 -4.82
C TRP A 125 -7.62 -10.04 -5.51
N ALA A 126 -7.05 -9.14 -6.31
CA ALA A 126 -5.66 -9.26 -6.73
C ALA A 126 -4.77 -8.60 -5.67
N VAL A 127 -3.68 -9.28 -5.31
CA VAL A 127 -2.81 -8.87 -4.20
C VAL A 127 -1.42 -8.57 -4.73
N LEU A 128 -0.90 -7.40 -4.37
CA LEU A 128 0.47 -6.98 -4.58
C LEU A 128 1.13 -6.81 -3.22
N GLN A 129 2.04 -7.73 -2.89
CA GLN A 129 2.83 -7.65 -1.66
C GLN A 129 4.18 -7.01 -1.96
N ARG A 130 4.60 -6.08 -1.11
CA ARG A 130 5.91 -5.42 -1.14
C ARG A 130 6.59 -5.59 0.19
N LYS A 131 7.89 -5.89 0.15
CA LYS A 131 8.75 -6.10 1.31
C LYS A 131 9.84 -5.05 1.35
N TRP A 132 10.06 -4.49 2.53
CA TRP A 132 11.22 -3.66 2.84
C TRP A 132 11.91 -4.20 4.07
N VAL A 133 13.23 -4.11 4.08
CA VAL A 133 14.05 -4.45 5.24
C VAL A 133 14.81 -3.20 5.67
N ARG A 134 14.83 -2.92 6.97
CA ARG A 134 15.61 -1.84 7.55
C ARG A 134 17.08 -2.12 7.22
N ALA A 135 17.82 -1.09 6.79
CA ALA A 135 19.27 -1.24 6.70
C ALA A 135 19.77 -1.45 8.13
N THR A 136 20.13 -2.69 8.48
CA THR A 136 20.94 -2.95 9.65
C THR A 136 22.32 -2.42 9.31
N GLY A 137 22.61 -1.19 9.74
CA GLY A 137 23.99 -0.75 9.80
C GLY A 137 24.72 -1.71 10.73
N ASP A 138 25.79 -2.32 10.23
CA ASP A 138 26.87 -2.76 11.10
C ASP A 138 27.21 -1.59 12.02
N LYS A 139 27.30 -1.89 13.32
CA LYS A 139 27.65 -0.93 14.37
C LYS A 139 28.97 -0.24 14.08
#